data_AF-A0A562P3E3-F1
#
_entry.id   AF-A0A562P3E3-F1
#
_cell.length_a   1.000
_cell.length_b   1.000
_cell.length_c   1.000
_cell.angle_alpha   90.00
_cell.angle_beta   90.00
_cell.angle_gamma   90.00
#
_symmetry.space_group_name_H-M   'P 1'
#
loop_
_entity.id
_entity.type
_entity.pdbx_description
1 polymer ?
#
loop_
_entity_poly.entity_id
_entity_poly.type
_entity_poly.pdbx_seq_one_letter_code
_entity_poly.pdbx_strand_id
1 'polypeptide(L)' 'MLRRRFNRTCLSPHDLAICERVFNQVCADENLDPLEPDAEILAVMVVAIFRNAHTSERELLETVRSRRQKAAGTAH' A
#
# COMPACT_ATOMS: atom_id res chain seq x y z
N MET A 1 2.01 -13.95 2.52
CA MET A 1 3.40 -13.67 2.06
C MET A 1 3.78 -12.19 2.10
N LEU A 2 2.87 -11.29 2.52
CA LEU A 2 3.07 -9.85 2.56
C LEU A 2 4.24 -9.36 3.44
N ARG A 3 4.37 -9.93 4.65
CA ARG A 3 5.47 -9.58 5.58
C ARG A 3 6.85 -9.69 4.93
N ARG A 4 7.07 -10.62 3.99
CA ARG A 4 8.33 -10.73 3.24
C ARG A 4 8.57 -9.58 2.26
N ARG A 5 7.51 -9.07 1.62
CA ARG A 5 7.58 -7.93 0.68
C ARG A 5 8.02 -6.66 1.40
N PHE A 6 7.40 -6.36 2.53
CA PHE A 6 7.76 -5.20 3.35
C PHE A 6 9.07 -5.39 4.14
N ASN A 7 9.48 -6.63 4.45
CA ASN A 7 10.73 -6.85 5.18
C ASN A 7 11.97 -6.39 4.37
N ARG A 8 11.88 -6.40 3.02
CA ARG A 8 12.94 -5.89 2.15
C ARG A 8 13.09 -4.37 2.16
N THR A 9 12.15 -3.63 2.75
CA THR A 9 12.11 -2.17 2.62
C THR A 9 12.76 -1.42 3.79
N CYS A 10 13.46 -2.13 4.68
CA CYS A 10 14.18 -1.58 5.84
C CYS A 10 13.29 -0.71 6.75
N LEU A 11 12.01 -1.06 6.89
CA LEU A 11 11.07 -0.40 7.79
C LEU A 11 11.17 -0.98 9.19
N SER A 12 10.93 -0.17 10.22
CA SER A 12 10.79 -0.67 11.59
C SER A 12 9.58 -1.61 11.67
N PRO A 13 9.55 -2.58 12.60
CA PRO A 13 8.41 -3.48 12.75
C PRO A 13 7.08 -2.74 13.00
N HIS A 14 7.13 -1.56 13.61
CA HIS A 14 5.97 -0.67 13.78
C HIS A 14 5.47 -0.12 12.43
N ASP A 15 6.35 0.49 11.64
CA ASP A 15 6.05 1.04 10.32
C ASP A 15 5.54 -0.05 9.35
N LEU A 16 6.12 -1.24 9.46
CA LEU A 16 5.73 -2.40 8.67
C LEU A 16 4.28 -2.84 8.97
N ALA A 17 3.86 -2.76 10.23
CA ALA A 17 2.49 -3.06 10.63
C ALA A 17 1.50 -2.02 10.09
N ILE A 18 1.87 -0.74 10.05
CA ILE A 18 1.08 0.33 9.44
C ILE A 18 0.91 0.08 7.93
N CYS A 19 2.02 -0.15 7.23
CA CYS A 19 2.00 -0.43 5.79
C CYS A 19 1.18 -1.67 5.45
N GLU A 20 1.29 -2.74 6.25
CA GLU A 20 0.53 -3.97 6.07
C GLU A 20 -0.98 -3.75 6.27
N ARG A 21 -1.39 -2.96 7.28
CA ARG A 21 -2.81 -2.64 7.49
C ARG A 21 -3.40 -1.84 6.34
N VAL A 22 -2.71 -0.78 5.91
CA VAL A 22 -3.16 0.03 4.78
C VAL A 22 -3.26 -0.82 3.53
N PHE A 23 -2.26 -1.66 3.26
CA PHE A 23 -2.29 -2.57 2.13
C PHE A 23 -3.50 -3.50 2.15
N ASN A 24 -3.73 -4.21 3.26
CA ASN A 24 -4.83 -5.17 3.36
C ASN A 24 -6.18 -4.47 3.22
N GLN A 25 -6.32 -3.27 3.78
CA GLN A 25 -7.53 -2.49 3.67
C GLN A 25 -7.80 -2.04 2.23
N VAL A 26 -6.77 -1.65 1.48
CA VAL A 26 -6.93 -1.27 0.06
C VAL A 26 -7.22 -2.50 -0.81
N CYS A 27 -6.54 -3.63 -0.57
CA CYS A 27 -6.90 -4.89 -1.25
C CYS A 27 -8.34 -5.29 -0.98
N ALA A 28 -8.83 -5.17 0.27
CA ALA A 28 -10.22 -5.49 0.58
C ALA A 28 -11.21 -4.53 -0.11
N ASP A 29 -10.87 -3.24 -0.18
CA ASP A 29 -11.69 -2.20 -0.83
C ASP A 29 -11.81 -2.42 -2.34
N GLU A 30 -10.68 -2.77 -3.00
CA GLU A 30 -10.60 -3.02 -4.44
C GLU A 30 -10.92 -4.48 -4.83
N ASN A 31 -11.28 -5.33 -3.86
CA ASN A 31 -11.45 -6.78 -4.04
C ASN A 31 -10.24 -7.45 -4.72
N LEU A 32 -9.04 -6.97 -4.40
CA LEU A 32 -7.79 -7.32 -5.05
C LEU A 32 -7.12 -8.50 -4.35
N ASP A 33 -6.68 -9.49 -5.11
CA ASP A 33 -6.02 -10.65 -4.50
C ASP A 33 -4.57 -10.30 -4.11
N PRO A 34 -4.15 -10.53 -2.86
CA PRO A 34 -2.81 -10.18 -2.38
C PRO A 34 -1.68 -10.96 -3.09
N LEU A 35 -1.99 -12.00 -3.87
CA LEU A 35 -1.05 -12.77 -4.67
C LEU A 35 -0.88 -12.19 -6.08
N GLU A 36 -1.78 -11.31 -6.53
CA GLU A 36 -1.71 -10.72 -7.85
C GLU A 36 -0.53 -9.73 -7.99
N PRO A 37 -0.02 -9.54 -9.22
CA PRO A 37 1.03 -8.56 -9.49
C PRO A 37 0.59 -7.14 -9.14
N ASP A 38 -0.70 -6.82 -9.26
CA ASP A 38 -1.23 -5.51 -8.89
C ASP A 38 -1.12 -5.25 -7.37
N ALA A 39 -1.27 -6.30 -6.56
CA ALA A 39 -1.00 -6.27 -5.13
C ALA A 39 0.50 -6.05 -4.83
N GLU A 40 1.40 -6.54 -5.68
CA GLU A 40 2.82 -6.22 -5.49
C GLU A 40 3.11 -4.74 -5.75
N ILE A 41 2.50 -4.18 -6.80
CA ILE A 41 2.60 -2.76 -7.15
C ILE A 41 2.05 -1.89 -6.01
N LEU A 42 0.88 -2.27 -5.47
CA LEU A 42 0.27 -1.60 -4.33
C LEU A 42 1.20 -1.63 -3.10
N ALA A 43 1.82 -2.77 -2.79
CA ALA A 43 2.74 -2.87 -1.65
C ALA A 43 3.96 -1.94 -1.81
N VAL A 44 4.55 -1.89 -3.01
CA VAL A 44 5.67 -0.97 -3.32
C VAL A 44 5.22 0.48 -3.19
N MET A 45 4.02 0.82 -3.67
CA MET A 45 3.47 2.16 -3.60
C MET A 45 3.25 2.62 -2.15
N VAL A 46 2.66 1.76 -1.32
CA VAL A 46 2.44 2.02 0.11
C VAL A 46 3.76 2.35 0.81
N VAL A 47 4.81 1.55 0.58
CA VAL A 47 6.14 1.82 1.14
C VAL A 47 6.74 3.11 0.63
N ALA A 48 6.64 3.36 -0.68
CA ALA A 48 7.21 4.55 -1.29
C ALA A 48 6.58 5.83 -0.74
N ILE A 49 5.25 5.83 -0.58
CA ILE A 49 4.51 6.96 0.00
C ILE A 49 4.90 7.15 1.47
N PHE A 50 4.89 6.07 2.25
CA PHE A 50 5.21 6.12 3.68
C PHE A 50 6.62 6.67 3.92
N ARG A 51 7.61 6.20 3.15
CA ARG A 51 9.00 6.67 3.26
C ARG A 51 9.20 8.11 2.78
N ASN A 52 8.40 8.58 1.83
CA ASN A 52 8.59 9.92 1.26
C ASN A 52 7.98 11.02 2.14
N ALA A 53 6.84 10.73 2.76
CA ALA A 53 6.07 11.76 3.48
C ALA A 53 5.90 11.48 4.99
N HIS A 54 6.43 10.36 5.52
CA HIS A 54 6.35 9.98 6.95
C HIS A 54 4.94 10.20 7.53
N THR A 55 3.94 9.71 6.81
CA THR A 55 2.52 10.00 7.06
C THR A 55 1.89 8.99 8.02
N SER A 56 0.88 9.43 8.78
CA SER A 56 0.12 8.55 9.67
C SER A 56 -0.69 7.51 8.89
N GLU A 57 -1.10 6.40 9.52
CA GLU A 57 -1.88 5.30 8.89
C GLU A 57 -3.05 5.80 8.03
N ARG A 58 -3.82 6.76 8.56
CA ARG A 58 -4.96 7.36 7.84
C ARG A 58 -4.55 8.15 6.60
N GLU A 59 -3.56 9.01 6.75
CA GLU A 59 -3.07 9.86 5.65
C GLU A 59 -2.40 9.02 4.55
N LEU A 60 -1.67 7.97 4.95
CA LEU A 60 -1.13 6.96 4.04
C LEU A 60 -2.26 6.27 3.27
N LEU A 61 -3.32 5.81 3.95
CA LEU A 61 -4.47 5.17 3.32
C LEU A 61 -5.17 6.09 2.31
N GLU A 62 -5.45 7.34 2.69
CA GLU A 62 -6.10 8.32 1.82
C GLU A 62 -5.23 8.63 0.59
N THR A 63 -3.93 8.80 0.77
CA THR A 63 -2.98 9.05 -0.32
C THR A 63 -2.92 7.86 -1.28
N VAL A 64 -2.85 6.64 -0.76
CA VAL A 64 -2.83 5.41 -1.57
C VAL A 64 -4.13 5.29 -2.36
N ARG A 65 -5.30 5.43 -1.71
CA ARG A 65 -6.61 5.40 -2.38
C ARG A 65 -6.73 6.46 -3.46
N SER A 66 -6.32 7.70 -3.17
CA SER A 66 -6.35 8.79 -4.14
C SER A 66 -5.50 8.49 -5.38
N ARG A 67 -4.28 7.94 -5.19
CA ARG A 67 -3.42 7.53 -6.32
C ARG A 67 -4.00 6.35 -7.11
N ARG A 68 -4.60 5.37 -6.44
CA ARG A 68 -5.26 4.21 -7.07
C ARG A 68 -6.48 4.63 -7.89
N GLN A 69 -7.33 5.50 -7.35
CA GLN A 69 -8.46 6.06 -8.10
C GLN A 69 -8.02 6.86 -9.32
N LYS A 70 -6.92 7.63 -9.20
CA LYS A 70 -6.35 8.36 -10.34
C LYS A 70 -5.80 7.42 -11.42
N ALA A 71 -5.24 6.26 -11.04
CA ALA A 71 -4.80 5.24 -11.98
C ALA A 71 -5.98 4.53 -12.65
N ALA A 72 -7.02 4.17 -11.90
CA ALA A 72 -8.24 3.52 -12.42
C ALA A 72 -9.08 4.44 -13.31
N GLY A 73 -9.05 5.75 -13.08
CA GLY A 73 -9.80 6.75 -13.87
C GLY A 73 -9.25 7.06 -15.26
N THR A 74 -8.18 6.38 -15.72
CA THR A 74 -7.59 6.61 -17.07
C THR A 74 -8.03 5.56 -18.10
N ALA A 75 -9.08 4.78 -17.80
CA ALA A 75 -9.73 3.88 -18.75
C ALA A 75 -11.14 4.39 -19.08
N HIS A 76 -11.21 5.46 -19.89
CA HIS A 76 -12.42 5.78 -20.66
C HIS A 76 -12.04 6.30 -22.04
#